data_AF-A0A1M6PY22-F1
#
_entry.id   AF-A0A1M6PY22-F1
#
_cell.length_a   1.000
_cell.length_b   1.000
_cell.length_c   1.000
_cell.angle_alpha   90.00
_cell.angle_beta   90.00
_cell.angle_gamma   90.00
#
_symmetry.space_group_name_H-M   'P 1'
#
loop_
_entity.id
_entity.type
_entity.pdbx_description
1 polymer ?
#
loop_
_entity_poly.entity_id
_entity_poly.type
_entity_poly.pdbx_seq_one_letter_code
_entity_poly.pdbx_strand_id
1 'polypeptide(L)' 'MSVKLFIKTKTTQGLDKDIVKVTWGAVNNAGRVFYSNTEVMSVEDFVRFQELFATVGLDDEKRVDTGRNHY' A
#
# COMPACT_ATOMS: atom_id res chain seq x y z
N MET A 1 -9.60 6.87 -18.91
CA MET A 1 -8.38 6.27 -18.32
C MET A 1 -8.73 6.01 -16.86
N SER A 2 -9.03 4.77 -16.45
CA SER A 2 -9.64 4.55 -15.13
C SER A 2 -8.65 4.75 -13.98
N VAL A 3 -9.18 5.20 -12.85
CA VAL A 3 -8.44 5.43 -11.60
C VAL A 3 -8.61 4.21 -10.70
N LYS A 4 -7.49 3.68 -10.21
CA LYS A 4 -7.45 2.57 -9.25
C LYS A 4 -6.78 3.05 -7.96
N LEU A 5 -7.35 2.70 -6.82
CA LEU A 5 -6.65 2.82 -5.55
C LEU A 5 -5.68 1.65 -5.42
N PHE A 6 -4.51 1.90 -4.84
CA PHE A 6 -3.56 0.86 -4.53
C PHE A 6 -3.08 0.98 -3.10
N ILE A 7 -2.73 -0.16 -2.52
CA ILE A 7 -1.94 -0.27 -1.31
C ILE A 7 -0.88 -1.33 -1.52
N LYS A 8 0.34 -1.05 -1.07
CA LYS A 8 1.52 -1.88 -1.24
C LYS A 8 2.30 -1.92 0.06
N THR A 9 2.82 -3.07 0.39
CA THR A 9 3.77 -3.23 1.51
C THR A 9 5.12 -3.67 0.98
N LYS A 10 6.18 -3.30 1.71
CA LYS A 10 7.53 -3.81 1.50
C LYS A 10 8.21 -3.99 2.85
N THR A 11 8.61 -5.21 3.18
CA THR A 11 9.39 -5.48 4.39
C THR A 11 10.85 -5.13 4.15
N THR A 12 11.53 -4.76 5.21
CA THR A 12 12.98 -4.58 5.21
C THR A 12 13.50 -5.12 6.52
N GLN A 13 14.45 -6.06 6.43
CA GLN A 13 15.11 -6.59 7.60
C GLN A 13 15.92 -5.48 8.27
N GLY A 14 15.63 -5.24 9.54
CA GLY A 14 16.37 -4.31 10.39
C GLY A 14 17.43 -5.05 11.22
N LEU A 15 18.36 -4.30 11.80
CA LEU A 15 19.34 -4.85 12.75
C LEU A 15 18.68 -5.34 14.05
N ASP A 16 17.68 -4.59 14.54
CA ASP A 16 16.98 -4.90 15.81
C ASP A 16 15.56 -5.43 15.59
N LYS A 17 14.81 -4.83 14.65
CA LYS A 17 13.43 -5.22 14.30
C LYS A 17 13.16 -5.03 12.82
N ASP A 18 12.40 -5.95 12.25
CA ASP A 18 11.90 -5.82 10.89
C ASP A 18 10.88 -4.70 10.80
N ILE A 19 10.99 -3.92 9.74
CA ILE A 19 10.06 -2.82 9.44
C ILE A 19 9.26 -3.17 8.19
N VAL A 20 8.06 -2.61 8.12
CA VAL A 20 7.26 -2.61 6.91
C VAL A 20 7.05 -1.17 6.45
N LYS A 21 7.22 -0.96 5.15
CA LYS A 21 6.86 0.27 4.46
C LYS A 21 5.51 0.06 3.81
N VAL A 22 4.50 0.80 4.22
CA VAL A 22 3.15 0.76 3.64
C VAL A 22 2.98 1.99 2.75
N THR A 23 2.69 1.78 1.47
CA THR A 23 2.47 2.85 0.50
C THR A 23 1.07 2.69 -0.10
N TRP A 24 0.26 3.73 -0.07
CA TRP A 24 -1.06 3.73 -0.71
C TRP A 24 -1.29 4.99 -1.51
N GLY A 25 -2.21 4.93 -2.47
CA GLY A 25 -2.52 6.07 -3.32
C GLY A 25 -3.46 5.72 -4.46
N ALA A 26 -3.41 6.54 -5.51
CA ALA A 26 -4.15 6.29 -6.74
C ALA A 26 -3.23 6.20 -7.96
N VAL A 27 -3.55 5.28 -8.86
CA VAL A 27 -2.85 5.03 -10.12
C VAL A 27 -3.84 4.95 -11.27
N ASN A 28 -3.37 5.17 -12.50
CA ASN A 28 -4.12 4.81 -13.69
C ASN A 28 -3.85 3.37 -14.14
N ASN A 29 -4.56 2.91 -15.18
CA ASN A 29 -4.34 1.60 -15.78
C ASN A 29 -2.93 1.35 -16.34
N ALA A 30 -2.19 2.41 -16.67
CA ALA A 30 -0.81 2.33 -17.14
C ALA A 30 0.22 2.34 -16.00
N GLY A 31 -0.21 2.38 -14.73
CA GLY A 31 0.66 2.41 -13.56
C GLY A 31 1.23 3.80 -13.21
N ARG A 32 0.79 4.87 -13.88
CA ARG A 32 1.15 6.24 -13.49
C ARG A 32 0.46 6.57 -12.17
N VAL A 33 1.26 6.92 -11.17
CA VAL A 33 0.79 7.37 -9.86
C VAL A 33 0.27 8.81 -9.96
N PHE A 34 -0.94 9.05 -9.46
CA PHE A 34 -1.52 10.39 -9.34
C PHE A 34 -1.12 11.03 -8.00
N TYR A 35 -1.24 10.26 -6.92
CA TYR A 35 -0.75 10.62 -5.60
C TYR A 35 -0.40 9.34 -4.85
N SER A 36 0.49 9.46 -3.87
CA SER A 36 0.84 8.38 -2.96
C SER A 36 1.28 8.93 -1.61
N ASN A 37 0.91 8.24 -0.53
CA ASN A 37 1.49 8.42 0.79
C ASN A 37 2.26 7.15 1.19
N THR A 38 3.22 7.31 2.09
CA THR A 38 4.04 6.22 2.61
C THR A 38 4.22 6.40 4.10
N GLU A 39 3.96 5.33 4.84
CA GLU A 39 4.23 5.23 6.27
C GLU A 39 5.19 4.06 6.52
N VAL A 40 5.95 4.16 7.61
CA VAL A 40 6.91 3.13 8.05
C VAL A 40 6.56 2.76 9.48
N MET A 41 6.46 1.47 9.75
CA MET A 41 6.18 0.94 11.08
C MET A 41 6.87 -0.40 11.29
N SER A 42 6.88 -0.89 12.52
CA SER A 42 7.37 -2.25 12.81
C SER A 42 6.43 -3.30 12.19
N VAL A 43 6.94 -4.49 11.89
CA VAL A 43 6.10 -5.61 11.45
C VAL A 43 5.04 -5.96 12.52
N GLU A 44 5.41 -5.87 13.80
CA GLU A 44 4.49 -6.11 14.93
C GLU A 44 3.29 -5.16 14.90
N ASP A 45 3.54 -3.85 14.74
CA ASP A 45 2.48 -2.85 14.65
C ASP A 45 1.62 -3.05 13.40
N PHE A 46 2.25 -3.37 12.27
CA PHE A 46 1.52 -3.65 11.04
C PHE A 46 0.54 -4.82 11.19
N VAL A 47 0.99 -5.92 11.80
CA VAL A 47 0.13 -7.08 12.05
C VAL A 47 -1.03 -6.70 12.99
N ARG A 48 -0.76 -5.87 14.01
CA ARG A 48 -1.80 -5.37 14.92
C ARG A 48 -2.84 -4.49 14.22
N PHE A 49 -2.42 -3.71 13.22
CA PHE A 49 -3.28 -2.76 12.49
C PHE A 49 -3.67 -3.22 11.09
N GLN A 50 -3.48 -4.51 10.75
CA GLN A 50 -3.62 -5.02 9.39
C GLN A 50 -5.01 -4.77 8.78
N GLU A 51 -6.06 -4.75 9.62
CA GLU A 51 -7.43 -4.44 9.20
C GLU A 51 -7.59 -3.01 8.63
N LEU A 52 -6.76 -2.06 9.09
CA LEU A 52 -6.76 -0.68 8.57
C LEU A 52 -6.17 -0.60 7.15
N PHE A 53 -5.39 -1.59 6.73
CA PHE A 53 -4.66 -1.60 5.47
C PHE A 53 -5.33 -2.51 4.42
N ALA A 54 -6.67 -2.55 4.39
CA ALA A 54 -7.43 -3.37 3.46
C ALA A 54 -7.00 -4.86 3.46
N THR A 55 -6.57 -5.37 4.62
CA THR A 55 -6.07 -6.74 4.82
C THR A 55 -4.91 -7.11 3.88
N VAL A 56 -4.11 -6.13 3.42
CA VAL A 56 -2.91 -6.40 2.61
C VAL A 56 -1.90 -7.20 3.43
N GLY A 57 -1.22 -8.16 2.79
CA GLY A 57 -0.16 -8.94 3.44
C GLY A 57 1.15 -8.16 3.55
N LEU A 58 2.19 -8.81 4.10
CA LEU A 58 3.57 -8.36 3.96
C LEU A 58 4.07 -8.63 2.53
N ASP A 59 4.82 -7.69 1.96
CA ASP A 59 5.34 -7.75 0.59
C ASP A 59 4.26 -8.00 -0.48
N ASP A 60 3.07 -7.49 -0.23
CA ASP A 60 1.89 -7.65 -1.07
C ASP A 60 1.45 -6.30 -1.66
N GLU A 61 0.70 -6.37 -2.75
CA GLU A 61 0.11 -5.21 -3.40
C GLU A 61 -1.33 -5.50 -3.82
N LYS A 62 -2.27 -4.73 -3.28
CA LYS A 62 -3.68 -4.78 -3.67
C LYS A 62 -4.06 -3.54 -4.45
N ARG A 63 -4.86 -3.74 -5.49
CA ARG A 63 -5.43 -2.67 -6.32
C ARG A 63 -6.93 -2.84 -6.42
N VAL A 64 -7.66 -1.74 -6.30
CA VAL A 64 -9.13 -1.70 -6.37
C VAL A 64 -9.53 -0.66 -7.41
N ASP A 65 -10.36 -1.06 -8.37
CA ASP A 65 -10.93 -0.13 -9.33
C ASP A 65 -11.98 0.75 -8.65
N THR A 66 -11.91 2.06 -8.90
CA THR A 66 -12.85 3.02 -8.32
C THR A 66 -14.11 3.20 -9.17
N GLY A 67 -14.16 2.60 -10.36
CA GLY A 67 -15.20 2.84 -11.36
C GLY A 67 -15.14 4.24 -11.98
N ARG A 68 -14.17 5.08 -11.59
CA ARG A 68 -14.00 6.44 -12.11
C ARG A 68 -13.15 6.39 -13.38
N ASN A 69 -13.70 6.95 -14.46
CA ASN A 69 -13.03 7.03 -15.76
C ASN A 69 -12.06 8.22 -15.90
N HIS A 70 -12.13 9.17 -14.96
CA HIS A 70 -11.38 10.43 -14.93
C HIS A 70 -11.04 10.84 -13.48
N TYR A 71 -9.91 11.53 -13.29
CA TYR A 71 -9.48 12.17 -12.05
C TYR A 71 -9.99 13.62 -12.02
#